data_AF-A0A5P9J3Z0-F1
#
_entry.id   AF-A0A5P9J3Z0-F1
#
_cell.length_a   1.000
_cell.length_b   1.000
_cell.length_c   1.000
_cell.angle_alpha   90.00
_cell.angle_beta   90.00
_cell.angle_gamma   90.00
#
_symmetry.space_group_name_H-M   'P 1'
#
loop_
_entity.id
_entity.type
_entity.pdbx_description
1 polymer ?
#
loop_
_entity_poly.entity_id
_entity_poly.type
_entity_poly.pdbx_seq_one_letter_code
_entity_poly.pdbx_strand_id
1 'polypeptide(L)'
;MKIEDEIQNIENAMERCSKMEEQNSVSARRILSIVLVLTITLITILFFSLMYPALVPNTDLKFQIPDTVLYAFLAIYTLTFSILMAVYRLHIGEAARLQHYIVGFMRVRVAGSNNTDGYQTEVRETLTTGAFDYIAKPSKEGKLSSPIPGHPGVDFTTSVLNKFLDSVEVVGKKGTSHNKPSQRDTNT
;
A
#
# COMPACT_ATOMS: atom_id res chain seq x y z
N MET A 1 -0.96 27.55 31.08
CA MET A 1 -1.07 26.23 30.43
C MET A 1 0.36 25.84 30.09
N LYS A 2 0.91 24.80 30.73
CA LYS A 2 2.37 24.57 30.73
C LYS A 2 2.74 23.79 29.47
N ILE A 3 3.89 24.13 28.87
CA ILE A 3 4.43 23.48 27.67
C ILE A 3 4.56 21.96 27.87
N GLU A 4 4.83 21.49 29.10
CA GLU A 4 4.75 20.09 29.49
C GLU A 4 3.41 19.41 29.16
N ASP A 5 2.27 20.09 29.36
CA ASP A 5 0.95 19.51 29.09
C ASP A 5 0.74 19.26 27.59
N GLU A 6 1.28 20.14 26.74
CA GLU A 6 1.21 20.00 25.28
C GLU A 6 2.14 18.91 24.75
N ILE A 7 3.36 18.80 25.29
CA ILE A 7 4.31 17.73 24.95
C ILE A 7 3.72 16.37 25.34
N GLN A 8 3.14 16.26 26.54
CA GLN A 8 2.48 15.04 27.01
C GLN A 8 1.31 14.64 26.09
N ASN A 9 0.54 15.62 25.60
CA ASN A 9 -0.55 15.37 24.65
C ASN A 9 -0.04 14.87 23.29
N ILE A 10 1.08 15.41 22.80
CA ILE A 10 1.71 14.95 21.56
C ILE A 10 2.25 13.52 21.72
N GLU A 11 2.88 13.20 22.86
CA GLU A 11 3.36 11.84 23.15
C GLU A 11 2.20 10.83 23.23
N ASN A 12 1.12 11.18 23.92
CA ASN A 12 -0.09 10.35 23.99
C ASN A 12 -0.70 10.14 22.60
N ALA A 13 -0.70 11.15 21.73
CA ALA A 13 -1.19 11.03 20.36
C ALA A 13 -0.28 10.12 19.52
N MET A 14 1.04 10.27 19.63
CA MET A 14 2.02 9.41 18.97
C MET A 14 1.86 7.94 19.39
N GLU A 15 1.72 7.67 20.69
CA GLU A 15 1.54 6.31 21.22
C GLU A 15 0.27 5.67 20.66
N ARG A 16 -0.84 6.42 20.61
CA ARG A 16 -2.10 5.95 20.00
C ARG A 16 -1.93 5.62 18.52
N CYS A 17 -1.27 6.50 17.76
CA CYS A 17 -1.00 6.25 16.35
C CYS A 17 -0.10 5.02 16.14
N SER A 18 0.94 4.86 16.96
CA SER A 18 1.84 3.69 16.91
C SER A 18 1.09 2.40 17.21
N LYS A 19 0.21 2.40 18.22
CA LYS A 19 -0.60 1.23 18.56
C LYS A 19 -1.57 0.86 17.43
N MET A 20 -2.21 1.85 16.81
CA MET A 20 -3.09 1.63 15.66
C MET A 20 -2.32 1.13 14.42
N GLU A 21 -1.11 1.63 14.20
CA GLU A 21 -0.23 1.20 13.11
C GLU A 21 0.16 -0.27 13.28
N GLU A 22 0.55 -0.66 14.49
CA GLU A 22 0.90 -2.03 14.82
C GLU A 22 -0.30 -2.97 14.61
N GLN A 23 -1.48 -2.58 15.08
CA GLN A 23 -2.71 -3.36 14.89
C GLN A 23 -3.05 -3.55 13.40
N ASN A 24 -2.91 -2.49 12.60
CA ASN A 24 -3.17 -2.55 11.17
C ASN A 24 -2.12 -3.37 10.42
N SER A 25 -0.84 -3.25 10.77
CA SER A 25 0.24 -4.03 10.14
C SER A 25 0.13 -5.52 10.48
N VAL A 26 -0.20 -5.87 11.73
CA VAL A 26 -0.48 -7.26 12.15
C VAL A 26 -1.70 -7.82 11.40
N SER A 27 -2.77 -7.04 11.28
CA SER A 27 -3.98 -7.45 10.55
C SER A 27 -3.68 -7.68 9.06
N ALA A 28 -2.92 -6.79 8.42
CA ALA A 28 -2.47 -6.97 7.04
C ALA A 28 -1.64 -8.25 6.85
N ARG A 29 -0.70 -8.54 7.77
CA ARG A 29 0.10 -9.78 7.74
C ARG A 29 -0.76 -11.04 7.89
N ARG A 30 -1.78 -10.99 8.76
CA ARG A 30 -2.74 -12.10 8.93
C ARG A 30 -3.53 -12.36 7.65
N ILE A 31 -4.06 -11.30 7.03
CA ILE A 31 -4.79 -11.42 5.76
C ILE A 31 -3.89 -11.99 4.67
N LEU A 32 -2.66 -11.48 4.55
CA LEU A 32 -1.69 -11.99 3.58
C LEU A 32 -1.40 -13.49 3.79
N SER A 33 -1.24 -13.92 5.04
CA SER A 33 -1.05 -15.34 5.38
C SER A 33 -2.25 -16.19 4.95
N ILE A 34 -3.48 -15.73 5.23
CA ILE A 34 -4.71 -16.42 4.82
C ILE A 34 -4.79 -16.54 3.29
N VAL A 35 -4.53 -15.45 2.57
CA VAL A 35 -4.53 -15.45 1.10
C VAL A 35 -3.48 -16.43 0.57
N LEU A 36 -2.27 -16.42 1.12
CA LEU A 36 -1.19 -17.31 0.71
C LEU A 36 -1.56 -18.78 0.93
N VAL A 37 -2.09 -19.14 2.10
CA VAL A 37 -2.56 -20.51 2.37
C VAL A 37 -3.66 -20.92 1.38
N LEU A 38 -4.68 -20.08 1.17
CA LEU A 38 -5.77 -20.36 0.22
C LEU A 38 -5.24 -20.55 -1.21
N THR A 39 -4.30 -19.72 -1.65
CA THR A 39 -3.71 -19.83 -2.99
C THR A 39 -2.89 -21.12 -3.14
N ILE A 40 -2.11 -21.50 -2.13
CA ILE A 40 -1.34 -22.74 -2.14
C ILE A 40 -2.28 -23.95 -2.15
N THR A 41 -3.32 -23.95 -1.32
CA THR A 41 -4.32 -25.03 -1.30
C THR A 41 -5.03 -25.17 -2.66
N LEU A 42 -5.37 -24.06 -3.31
CA LEU A 42 -5.93 -24.11 -4.66
C LEU A 42 -4.95 -24.75 -5.66
N ILE A 43 -3.70 -24.31 -5.65
CA ILE A 43 -2.65 -24.81 -6.54
C ILE A 43 -2.41 -26.30 -6.30
N THR A 44 -2.37 -26.77 -5.05
CA THR A 44 -2.18 -28.20 -4.75
C THR A 44 -3.36 -29.02 -5.22
N ILE A 45 -4.60 -28.57 -5.01
CA ILE A 45 -5.81 -29.27 -5.51
C ILE A 45 -5.76 -29.38 -7.05
N LEU A 46 -5.45 -28.29 -7.75
CA LEU A 46 -5.34 -28.29 -9.21
C LEU A 46 -4.20 -29.20 -9.69
N PHE A 47 -3.05 -29.16 -9.02
CA PHE A 47 -1.90 -30.02 -9.32
C PHE A 47 -2.25 -31.50 -9.17
N PHE A 48 -2.86 -31.90 -8.04
CA PHE A 48 -3.29 -33.28 -7.83
C PHE A 48 -4.37 -33.69 -8.83
N SER A 49 -5.33 -32.81 -9.15
CA SER A 49 -6.34 -33.09 -10.16
C SER A 49 -5.75 -33.34 -11.56
N LEU A 50 -4.68 -32.62 -11.93
CA LEU A 50 -3.98 -32.79 -13.20
C LEU A 50 -3.04 -34.00 -13.22
N MET A 51 -2.39 -34.31 -12.09
CA MET A 51 -1.42 -35.42 -11.97
C MET A 51 -2.07 -36.77 -11.66
N TYR A 52 -3.31 -36.79 -11.14
CA TYR A 52 -4.07 -38.00 -10.84
C TYR A 52 -4.06 -39.05 -11.98
N PRO A 53 -4.36 -38.69 -13.25
CA PRO A 53 -4.33 -39.66 -14.35
C PRO A 53 -2.92 -40.22 -14.67
N ALA A 54 -1.86 -39.48 -14.34
CA ALA A 54 -0.49 -39.96 -14.52
C ALA A 54 -0.02 -40.89 -13.38
N LEU A 55 -0.56 -40.69 -12.16
CA LEU A 55 -0.19 -41.45 -10.97
C LEU A 55 -0.91 -42.81 -10.85
N VAL A 56 -2.14 -42.91 -11.39
CA VAL A 56 -2.93 -44.15 -11.33
C VAL A 56 -3.45 -44.51 -12.73
N PRO A 57 -2.60 -45.07 -13.60
CA PRO A 57 -2.94 -45.31 -15.01
C PRO A 57 -3.97 -46.43 -15.24
N ASN A 58 -4.20 -47.29 -14.25
CA ASN A 58 -4.96 -48.55 -14.40
C ASN A 58 -6.33 -48.56 -13.70
N THR A 59 -6.84 -47.40 -13.28
CA THR A 59 -8.20 -47.30 -12.72
C THR A 59 -9.20 -46.86 -13.77
N ASP A 60 -10.28 -47.64 -13.96
CA ASP A 60 -11.43 -47.28 -14.80
C ASP A 60 -12.21 -46.05 -14.29
N LEU A 61 -11.84 -45.49 -13.13
CA LEU A 61 -12.36 -44.23 -12.64
C LEU A 61 -11.72 -43.05 -13.39
N LYS A 62 -12.39 -42.61 -14.46
CA LYS A 62 -12.15 -41.29 -15.06
C LYS A 62 -12.71 -40.22 -14.12
N PHE A 63 -11.86 -39.67 -13.25
CA PHE A 63 -12.21 -38.48 -12.47
C PHE A 63 -12.25 -37.27 -13.41
N GLN A 64 -13.43 -36.96 -13.94
CA GLN A 64 -13.69 -35.74 -14.71
C GLN A 64 -14.47 -34.78 -13.82
N ILE A 65 -13.85 -33.66 -13.47
CA ILE A 65 -14.56 -32.55 -12.82
C ILE A 65 -15.42 -31.89 -13.90
N PRO A 66 -16.75 -31.77 -13.72
CA PRO A 66 -17.58 -31.05 -14.68
C PRO A 66 -17.13 -29.59 -14.79
N ASP A 67 -17.01 -29.08 -16.02
CA ASP A 67 -16.55 -27.71 -16.30
C ASP A 67 -17.32 -26.65 -15.50
N THR A 68 -18.65 -26.83 -15.35
CA THR A 68 -19.51 -25.94 -14.56
C THR A 68 -19.05 -25.83 -13.11
N VAL A 69 -18.63 -26.94 -12.49
CA VAL A 69 -18.17 -26.97 -11.10
C VAL A 69 -16.82 -26.25 -10.98
N LEU A 70 -15.92 -26.46 -11.95
CA LEU A 70 -14.63 -25.79 -12.00
C LEU A 70 -14.79 -24.27 -12.12
N TYR A 71 -15.60 -23.80 -13.07
CA TYR A 71 -15.85 -22.37 -13.26
C TYR A 71 -16.56 -21.74 -12.06
N ALA A 72 -17.54 -22.42 -11.46
CA ALA A 72 -18.21 -21.94 -10.26
C ALA A 72 -17.21 -21.79 -9.09
N PHE A 73 -16.33 -22.77 -8.89
CA PHE A 73 -15.31 -22.70 -7.85
C PHE A 73 -14.30 -21.57 -8.11
N LEU A 74 -13.85 -21.41 -9.35
CA LEU A 74 -12.93 -20.32 -9.74
C LEU A 74 -13.59 -18.94 -9.56
N ALA A 75 -14.88 -18.80 -9.87
CA ALA A 75 -15.62 -17.55 -9.65
C ALA A 75 -15.71 -17.19 -8.16
N ILE A 76 -16.02 -18.17 -7.29
CA ILE A 76 -16.05 -17.95 -5.84
C ILE A 76 -14.66 -17.59 -5.31
N TYR A 77 -13.63 -18.31 -5.76
CA TYR A 77 -12.25 -18.03 -5.39
C TYR A 77 -11.81 -16.62 -5.81
N THR A 78 -12.05 -16.22 -7.07
CA THR A 78 -11.67 -14.89 -7.56
C THR A 78 -12.42 -13.77 -6.82
N LEU A 79 -13.69 -13.97 -6.49
CA LEU A 79 -14.48 -13.02 -5.69
C LEU A 79 -13.90 -12.86 -4.28
N THR A 80 -13.70 -13.97 -3.58
CA THR A 80 -13.15 -13.98 -2.21
C THR A 80 -11.73 -13.40 -2.19
N PHE A 81 -10.86 -13.81 -3.11
CA PHE A 81 -9.52 -13.26 -3.27
C PHE A 81 -9.55 -11.74 -3.47
N SER A 82 -10.44 -11.23 -4.34
CA SER A 82 -10.57 -9.80 -4.60
C SER A 82 -10.97 -9.02 -3.34
N ILE A 83 -11.90 -9.55 -2.55
CA ILE A 83 -12.34 -8.95 -1.29
C ILE A 83 -11.18 -8.93 -0.27
N LEU A 84 -10.52 -10.08 -0.06
CA LEU A 84 -9.39 -10.16 0.88
C LEU A 84 -8.27 -9.20 0.48
N MET A 85 -7.98 -9.09 -0.82
CA MET A 85 -6.93 -8.20 -1.30
C MET A 85 -7.29 -6.72 -1.15
N ALA A 86 -8.57 -6.36 -1.29
CA ALA A 86 -9.05 -5.01 -1.02
C ALA A 86 -8.89 -4.64 0.46
N VAL A 87 -9.24 -5.55 1.37
CA VAL A 87 -9.08 -5.35 2.83
C VAL A 87 -7.60 -5.28 3.22
N TYR A 88 -6.75 -6.13 2.63
CA TYR A 88 -5.30 -6.05 2.80
C TYR A 88 -4.75 -4.67 2.41
N ARG A 89 -5.14 -4.17 1.24
CA ARG A 89 -4.71 -2.85 0.75
C ARG A 89 -5.19 -1.72 1.67
N LEU A 90 -6.39 -1.85 2.24
CA LEU A 90 -6.92 -0.89 3.20
C LEU A 90 -6.05 -0.83 4.46
N HIS A 91 -5.74 -1.96 5.10
CA HIS A 91 -4.91 -1.96 6.30
C HIS A 91 -3.49 -1.43 6.06
N ILE A 92 -2.88 -1.74 4.91
CA ILE A 92 -1.58 -1.16 4.54
C ILE A 92 -1.68 0.34 4.32
N GLY A 93 -2.70 0.81 3.61
CA GLY A 93 -2.92 2.24 3.39
C GLY A 93 -3.11 3.00 4.70
N GLU A 94 -3.85 2.43 5.64
CA GLU A 94 -4.03 3.00 6.96
C GLU A 94 -2.74 2.99 7.80
N ALA A 95 -1.97 1.90 7.78
CA ALA A 95 -0.68 1.84 8.45
C ALA A 95 0.28 2.92 7.91
N ALA A 96 0.36 3.07 6.58
CA ALA A 96 1.19 4.10 5.96
C ALA A 96 0.75 5.52 6.35
N ARG A 97 -0.56 5.78 6.41
CA ARG A 97 -1.11 7.07 6.88
C ARG A 97 -0.76 7.32 8.34
N LEU A 98 -0.85 6.30 9.19
CA LEU A 98 -0.52 6.42 10.62
C LEU A 98 0.97 6.69 10.83
N GLN A 99 1.85 5.99 10.10
CA GLN A 99 3.29 6.27 10.10
C GLN A 99 3.59 7.72 9.72
N HIS A 100 2.91 8.26 8.70
CA HIS A 100 3.04 9.66 8.33
C HIS A 100 2.67 10.61 9.47
N TYR A 101 1.56 10.34 10.18
CA TYR A 101 1.17 11.14 11.34
C TYR A 101 2.17 11.05 12.49
N ILE A 102 2.72 9.87 12.78
CA ILE A 102 3.76 9.71 13.80
C ILE A 102 4.96 10.59 13.45
N VAL A 103 5.41 10.58 12.18
CA VAL A 103 6.50 11.46 11.72
C VAL A 103 6.12 12.93 11.83
N GLY A 104 4.88 13.30 11.49
CA GLY A 104 4.37 14.66 11.67
C GLY A 104 4.42 15.13 13.12
N PHE A 105 3.97 14.30 14.06
CA PHE A 105 4.06 14.60 15.49
C PHE A 105 5.51 14.69 15.98
N MET A 106 6.42 13.85 15.50
CA MET A 106 7.85 13.97 15.81
C MET A 106 8.42 15.30 15.34
N ARG A 107 8.10 15.73 14.11
CA ARG A 107 8.57 17.02 13.56
C ARG A 107 8.08 18.20 14.41
N VAL A 108 6.79 18.20 14.78
CA VAL A 108 6.20 19.24 15.63
C VAL A 108 6.82 19.22 17.04
N ARG A 109 7.08 18.04 17.60
CA ARG A 109 7.76 17.91 18.90
C ARG A 109 9.14 18.52 18.87
N VAL A 110 9.96 18.19 17.87
CA VAL A 110 11.33 18.71 17.71
C VAL A 110 11.31 20.23 17.53
N ALA A 111 10.36 20.75 16.77
CA ALA A 111 10.13 22.17 16.59
C ALA A 111 9.70 22.89 17.88
N GLY A 112 8.86 22.27 18.71
CA GLY A 112 8.37 22.84 19.96
C GLY A 112 9.34 22.72 21.14
N SER A 113 10.20 21.71 21.15
CA SER A 113 11.17 21.47 22.23
C SER A 113 12.47 22.26 22.08
N ASN A 114 12.78 22.76 20.88
CA ASN A 114 14.03 23.49 20.61
C ASN A 114 13.76 24.99 20.44
N ASN A 115 14.22 25.78 21.41
CA ASN A 115 14.10 27.25 21.40
C ASN A 115 15.41 27.98 21.05
N THR A 116 16.43 27.25 20.60
CA THR A 116 17.73 27.81 20.18
C THR A 116 17.55 28.73 18.96
N ASP A 117 18.37 29.78 18.81
CA ASP A 117 18.20 30.81 17.77
C ASP A 117 18.09 30.27 16.33
N GLY A 118 18.77 29.15 16.01
CA GLY A 118 18.65 28.49 14.69
C GLY A 118 17.31 27.78 14.43
N TYR A 119 16.53 27.49 15.48
CA TYR A 119 15.21 26.85 15.39
C TYR A 119 14.05 27.86 15.43
N GLN A 120 14.30 29.13 15.71
CA GLN A 120 13.23 30.14 15.86
C GLN A 120 12.54 30.51 14.54
N THR A 121 13.17 30.23 13.40
CA THR A 121 12.74 30.70 12.06
C THR A 121 12.52 29.53 11.07
N GLU A 122 13.34 29.42 10.02
CA GLU A 122 13.13 28.52 8.87
C GLU A 122 13.06 27.05 9.24
N VAL A 123 13.84 26.61 10.23
CA VAL A 123 13.88 25.20 10.64
C VAL A 123 12.56 24.78 11.28
N ARG A 124 11.98 25.63 12.14
CA ARG A 124 10.67 25.35 12.74
C ARG A 124 9.58 25.39 11.70
N GLU A 125 9.58 26.37 10.80
CA GLU A 125 8.61 26.44 9.70
C GLU A 125 8.71 25.22 8.78
N THR A 126 9.93 24.77 8.45
CA THR A 126 10.16 23.56 7.63
C THR A 126 9.70 22.30 8.37
N LEU A 127 9.87 22.23 9.68
CA LEU A 127 9.43 21.09 10.47
C LEU A 127 7.91 21.05 10.66
N THR A 128 7.23 22.18 10.77
CA THR A 128 5.78 22.23 11.04
C THR A 128 4.93 22.32 9.77
N THR A 129 5.42 22.98 8.72
CA THR A 129 4.67 23.16 7.47
C THR A 129 4.49 21.82 6.76
N GLY A 130 3.24 21.49 6.46
CA GLY A 130 2.87 20.22 5.84
C GLY A 130 3.21 18.99 6.68
N ALA A 131 3.42 19.12 8.00
CA ALA A 131 3.74 17.98 8.87
C ALA A 131 2.68 16.87 8.85
N PHE A 132 1.44 17.22 8.53
CA PHE A 132 0.30 16.31 8.46
C PHE A 132 -0.29 16.17 7.05
N ASP A 133 0.33 16.76 6.04
CA ASP A 133 -0.12 16.69 4.65
C ASP A 133 0.22 15.31 4.06
N TYR A 134 -0.63 14.33 4.36
CA TYR A 134 -0.48 12.99 3.84
C TYR A 134 -0.85 12.95 2.36
N ILE A 135 0.16 12.92 1.50
CA ILE A 135 -0.02 12.67 0.07
C ILE A 135 -0.04 11.16 -0.14
N ALA A 136 -1.23 10.57 -0.24
CA ALA A 136 -1.44 9.13 -0.44
C ALA A 136 -0.91 8.58 -1.79
N LYS A 137 -0.40 9.46 -2.65
CA LYS A 137 0.21 9.12 -3.94
C LYS A 137 1.65 9.65 -3.92
N PRO A 138 2.65 8.86 -4.37
CA PRO A 138 3.94 9.44 -4.65
C PRO A 138 3.74 10.60 -5.64
N SER A 139 4.32 11.76 -5.35
CA SER A 139 4.44 12.81 -6.36
C SER A 139 5.11 12.21 -7.60
N LYS A 140 4.65 12.61 -8.79
CA LYS A 140 5.09 12.12 -10.12
C LYS A 140 6.61 12.16 -10.38
N GLU A 141 7.40 12.63 -9.44
CA GLU A 141 8.86 12.79 -9.53
C GLU A 141 9.65 11.70 -8.79
N GLY A 142 8.98 10.80 -8.05
CA GLY A 142 9.60 9.79 -7.19
C GLY A 142 10.05 8.50 -7.88
N LYS A 143 10.69 8.54 -9.05
CA LYS A 143 11.47 7.39 -9.52
C LYS A 143 12.69 7.25 -8.61
N LEU A 144 12.58 6.40 -7.59
CA LEU A 144 13.71 6.02 -6.75
C LEU A 144 14.73 5.26 -7.60
N SER A 145 15.75 5.97 -8.07
CA SER A 145 17.00 5.35 -8.48
C SER A 145 17.58 4.62 -7.28
N SER A 146 17.84 3.31 -7.43
CA SER A 146 18.40 2.46 -6.39
C SER A 146 19.58 3.17 -5.68
N PRO A 147 19.60 3.23 -4.34
CA PRO A 147 20.69 3.86 -3.61
C PRO A 147 22.06 3.19 -3.85
N ILE A 148 22.08 2.00 -4.46
CA ILE A 148 23.30 1.32 -4.94
C ILE A 148 23.00 0.67 -6.30
N PRO A 149 23.38 1.30 -7.42
CA PRO A 149 23.19 0.71 -8.75
C PRO A 149 24.06 -0.55 -8.91
N GLY A 150 23.46 -1.68 -9.27
CA GLY A 150 24.18 -2.89 -9.71
C GLY A 150 24.20 -4.08 -8.73
N HIS A 151 23.42 -4.07 -7.65
CA HIS A 151 23.30 -5.24 -6.76
C HIS A 151 21.99 -6.00 -7.05
N PRO A 152 22.04 -7.26 -7.51
CA PRO A 152 20.88 -7.98 -8.07
C PRO A 152 19.71 -8.14 -7.09
N GLY A 153 19.97 -8.18 -5.79
CA GLY A 153 18.91 -8.21 -4.75
C GLY A 153 18.16 -6.89 -4.56
N VAL A 154 18.80 -5.74 -4.83
CA VAL A 154 18.23 -4.39 -4.65
C VAL A 154 17.46 -3.96 -5.91
N ASP A 155 17.90 -4.42 -7.08
CA ASP A 155 17.23 -4.14 -8.35
C ASP A 155 15.88 -4.87 -8.46
N PHE A 156 15.75 -6.07 -7.86
CA PHE A 156 14.48 -6.78 -7.81
C PHE A 156 13.48 -6.09 -6.88
N THR A 157 13.90 -5.70 -5.67
CA THR A 157 13.00 -5.04 -4.70
C THR A 157 12.54 -3.68 -5.20
N THR A 158 13.44 -2.90 -5.82
CA THR A 158 13.08 -1.62 -6.47
C THR A 158 12.18 -1.81 -7.70
N SER A 159 12.38 -2.87 -8.50
CA SER A 159 11.50 -3.18 -9.64
C SER A 159 10.10 -3.62 -9.22
N VAL A 160 9.98 -4.42 -8.15
CA VAL A 160 8.67 -4.79 -7.57
C VAL A 160 7.99 -3.57 -6.98
N LEU A 161 8.73 -2.70 -6.30
CA LEU A 161 8.19 -1.46 -5.73
C LEU A 161 7.70 -0.50 -6.82
N ASN A 162 8.48 -0.30 -7.88
CA ASN A 162 8.09 0.53 -9.02
C ASN A 162 6.86 -0.05 -9.75
N LYS A 163 6.77 -1.36 -9.94
CA LYS A 163 5.57 -2.00 -10.50
C LYS A 163 4.35 -1.88 -9.59
N PHE A 164 4.54 -1.90 -8.27
CA PHE A 164 3.47 -1.69 -7.32
C PHE A 164 2.97 -0.24 -7.37
N LEU A 165 3.87 0.74 -7.47
CA LEU A 165 3.55 2.16 -7.64
C LEU A 165 2.83 2.42 -8.98
N ASP A 166 3.29 1.83 -10.08
CA ASP A 166 2.65 1.95 -11.40
C ASP A 166 1.26 1.28 -11.44
N SER A 167 1.07 0.16 -10.74
CA SER A 167 -0.23 -0.54 -10.71
C SER A 167 -1.32 0.24 -9.96
N VAL A 168 -0.93 1.16 -9.07
CA VAL A 168 -1.84 2.08 -8.39
C VAL A 168 -2.31 3.22 -9.33
N GLU A 169 -1.56 3.52 -10.39
CA GLU A 169 -1.85 4.62 -11.32
C GLU A 169 -2.99 4.31 -12.31
N VAL A 170 -3.28 3.04 -12.62
CA VAL A 170 -4.14 2.65 -13.76
C VAL A 170 -5.65 2.86 -13.53
N VAL A 171 -6.13 3.09 -12.30
CA VAL A 171 -7.60 3.24 -12.03
C VAL A 171 -8.10 4.69 -12.20
N GLY A 172 -7.24 5.65 -12.55
CA GLY A 172 -7.59 7.09 -12.55
C GLY A 172 -7.90 7.75 -13.89
N LYS A 173 -7.77 7.08 -15.04
CA LYS A 173 -7.99 7.71 -16.35
C LYS A 173 -9.45 7.55 -16.81
N LYS A 174 -10.35 8.35 -16.24
CA LYS A 174 -11.68 8.59 -16.84
C LYS A 174 -11.95 10.10 -16.94
N GLY A 175 -11.83 10.59 -18.18
CA GLY A 175 -12.61 11.70 -18.72
C GLY A 175 -12.35 13.10 -18.16
N THR A 176 -11.51 13.87 -18.84
CA THR A 176 -11.75 15.31 -19.01
C THR A 176 -11.51 15.65 -20.48
N SER A 177 -12.64 15.84 -21.16
CA SER A 177 -12.74 16.30 -22.53
C SER A 177 -12.08 17.66 -22.67
N HIS A 178 -11.25 17.83 -23.70
CA HIS A 178 -10.71 19.10 -24.14
C HIS A 178 -11.85 20.10 -24.36
N ASN A 179 -11.89 21.18 -23.59
CA ASN A 179 -12.55 22.41 -24.01
C ASN A 179 -11.50 23.52 -24.06
N LYS A 180 -11.16 23.91 -25.29
CA LYS A 180 -10.12 24.89 -25.63
C LYS A 180 -10.82 26.26 -25.66
N PRO A 181 -10.47 27.26 -24.82
CA PRO A 181 -10.98 28.60 -25.01
C PRO A 181 -10.29 29.24 -26.23
N SER A 182 -11.11 29.69 -27.17
CA SER A 182 -10.69 30.42 -28.37
C SER A 182 -9.88 31.66 -27.99
N GLN A 183 -8.68 31.72 -28.54
CA GLN A 183 -7.77 32.85 -28.46
C GLN A 183 -8.43 34.07 -29.13
N ARG A 184 -8.38 35.19 -28.43
CA ARG A 184 -8.91 36.49 -28.86
C ARG A 184 -7.87 37.11 -29.79
N ASP A 185 -8.20 37.24 -31.07
CA ASP A 185 -7.37 37.94 -32.04
C ASP A 185 -7.33 39.44 -31.70
N THR A 186 -6.17 39.89 -31.25
CA THR A 186 -5.76 41.29 -31.37
C THR A 186 -5.06 41.43 -32.71
N ASN A 187 -5.64 42.21 -33.63
CA ASN A 187 -4.89 42.89 -34.68
C ASN A 187 -5.65 44.13 -35.16
N THR A 188 -4.94 45.26 -35.11
CA THR A 188 -5.16 46.55 -35.81
C THR A 188 -6.43 47.33 -35.53
#